data_AF-A0A6D2K4E9-F1
#
_entry.id   AF-A0A6D2K4E9-F1
#
_cell.length_a   1.000
_cell.length_b   1.000
_cell.length_c   1.000
_cell.angle_alpha   90.00
_cell.angle_beta   90.00
_cell.angle_gamma   90.00
#
_symmetry.space_group_name_H-M   'P 1'
#
loop_
_entity.id
_entity.type
_entity.pdbx_description
1 polymer ?
#
loop_
_entity_poly.entity_id
_entity_poly.type
_entity_poly.pdbx_seq_one_letter_code
_entity_poly.pdbx_strand_id
1 'polypeptide(L)'
;MKSNEIPYLDYFDQIVEGKKRIGPPQTSDWDAVAAHKIYNEIVTITRNISLVGDHSGPDEELKYKPLTKLGKLKKYWNPFYVPKPADRSKNCVMNKLVIVASIFDPRKKMQFALLCFDMLYGKDSLEYKLLHEKVLGILRQLFDEYSTLTSKSTTSGVSNSQGKRASSSHSQDEVKAEVCREKTFANGLGYERMDNLFEERLQQA
;
A
#
# COMPACT_ATOMS: atom_id res chain seq x y z
N MET A 1 34.89 1.30 -1.11
CA MET A 1 33.83 0.47 -1.73
C MET A 1 33.11 1.35 -2.73
N LYS A 2 33.16 1.03 -4.03
CA LYS A 2 32.50 1.83 -5.08
C LYS A 2 31.03 1.41 -5.17
N SER A 3 30.13 2.34 -4.98
CA SER A 3 28.69 2.20 -5.23
C SER A 3 28.48 2.04 -6.73
N ASN A 4 28.20 0.81 -7.18
CA ASN A 4 27.76 0.54 -8.55
C ASN A 4 26.28 0.95 -8.69
N GLU A 5 26.00 2.24 -8.55
CA GLU A 5 24.69 2.79 -8.88
C GLU A 5 24.65 3.00 -10.38
N ILE A 6 23.85 2.16 -11.05
CA ILE A 6 23.60 2.26 -12.48
C ILE A 6 22.40 3.22 -12.65
N PRO A 7 22.45 4.19 -13.59
CA PRO A 7 21.32 5.05 -13.87
C PRO A 7 20.03 4.24 -14.11
N TYR A 8 18.89 4.73 -13.62
CA TYR A 8 17.62 4.01 -13.67
C TYR A 8 17.24 3.56 -15.09
N LEU A 9 17.50 4.37 -16.10
CA LEU A 9 17.23 4.02 -17.50
C LEU A 9 18.16 2.91 -17.99
N ASP A 10 19.46 3.03 -17.69
CA ASP A 10 20.48 2.04 -18.06
C ASP A 10 20.25 0.66 -17.42
N TYR A 11 19.53 0.60 -16.29
CA TYR A 11 19.09 -0.67 -15.71
C TYR A 11 18.25 -1.49 -16.70
N PHE A 12 17.34 -0.86 -17.45
CA PHE A 12 16.44 -1.55 -18.38
C PHE A 12 17.10 -1.91 -19.70
N ASP A 13 18.24 -1.30 -20.01
CA ASP A 13 19.03 -1.64 -21.19
C ASP A 13 19.92 -2.88 -21.02
N GLN A 14 20.03 -3.41 -19.80
CA GLN A 14 20.79 -4.63 -19.55
C GLN A 14 20.11 -5.87 -20.12
N ILE A 15 20.93 -6.73 -20.73
CA ILE A 15 20.55 -8.07 -21.14
C ILE A 15 20.97 -9.03 -20.03
N VAL A 16 20.01 -9.74 -19.44
CA VAL A 16 20.24 -10.77 -18.43
C VAL A 16 19.69 -12.08 -18.96
N GLU A 17 20.53 -13.11 -19.02
CA GLU A 17 20.16 -14.43 -19.55
C GLU A 17 19.59 -14.37 -20.98
N GLY A 18 20.20 -13.51 -21.82
CA GLY A 18 19.79 -13.34 -23.23
C GLY A 18 18.49 -12.56 -23.42
N LYS A 19 17.87 -12.04 -22.36
CA LYS A 19 16.65 -11.23 -22.44
C LYS A 19 16.90 -9.81 -21.95
N LYS A 20 16.43 -8.81 -22.71
CA LYS A 20 16.39 -7.42 -22.26
C LYS A 20 15.41 -7.32 -21.08
N ARG A 21 15.78 -6.57 -20.04
CA ARG A 21 14.89 -6.31 -18.90
C ARG A 21 13.64 -5.54 -19.37
N ILE A 22 12.49 -5.84 -18.77
CA ILE A 22 11.22 -5.18 -19.08
C ILE A 22 11.16 -3.84 -18.35
N GLY A 23 10.91 -2.76 -19.09
CA GLY A 23 10.74 -1.39 -18.59
C GLY A 23 11.52 -0.37 -19.45
N PRO A 24 11.65 0.90 -19.01
CA PRO A 24 10.96 1.47 -17.83
C PRO A 24 9.43 1.47 -18.02
N PRO A 25 8.64 1.49 -16.92
CA PRO A 25 7.19 1.52 -17.01
C PRO A 25 6.70 2.69 -17.87
N GLN A 26 5.86 2.40 -18.86
CA GLN A 26 5.22 3.38 -19.72
C GLN A 26 3.95 3.93 -19.06
N THR A 27 3.41 5.04 -19.56
CA THR A 27 2.18 5.66 -19.02
C THR A 27 1.02 4.67 -18.92
N SER A 28 0.87 3.79 -19.91
CA SER A 28 -0.14 2.73 -19.92
C SER A 28 0.04 1.68 -18.82
N ASP A 29 1.28 1.46 -18.36
CA ASP A 29 1.54 0.55 -17.24
C ASP A 29 0.97 1.10 -15.94
N TRP A 30 0.85 2.44 -15.81
CA TRP A 30 0.26 3.12 -14.66
C TRP A 30 -1.27 3.09 -14.64
N ASP A 31 -1.91 3.01 -15.82
CA ASP A 31 -3.37 2.94 -15.93
C ASP A 31 -3.93 1.62 -15.33
N ALA A 32 -3.12 0.56 -15.28
CA ALA A 32 -3.45 -0.72 -14.64
C ALA A 32 -3.01 -0.80 -13.17
N VAL A 33 -2.39 0.24 -12.59
CA VAL A 33 -1.79 0.17 -11.25
C VAL A 33 -2.86 0.17 -10.16
N ALA A 34 -3.14 -1.04 -9.67
CA ALA A 34 -3.94 -1.30 -8.49
C ALA A 34 -3.14 -1.16 -7.18
N ALA A 35 -2.02 -0.44 -7.16
CA ALA A 35 -1.18 -0.30 -5.95
C ALA A 35 -1.97 0.26 -4.76
N HIS A 36 -2.90 1.19 -5.02
CA HIS A 36 -3.83 1.73 -4.03
C HIS A 36 -4.74 0.67 -3.37
N LYS A 37 -4.94 -0.49 -4.03
CA LYS A 37 -5.71 -1.64 -3.52
C LYS A 37 -4.85 -2.60 -2.68
N ILE A 38 -3.53 -2.62 -2.85
CA ILE A 38 -2.67 -3.60 -2.17
C ILE A 38 -2.75 -3.46 -0.66
N TYR A 39 -2.70 -2.22 -0.14
CA TYR A 39 -2.79 -2.01 1.30
C TYR A 39 -4.15 -2.45 1.87
N ASN A 40 -5.24 -2.19 1.15
CA ASN A 40 -6.58 -2.66 1.51
C ASN A 40 -6.62 -4.19 1.68
N GLU A 41 -6.06 -4.94 0.72
CA GLU A 41 -6.05 -6.40 0.78
C GLU A 41 -5.17 -6.93 1.91
N ILE A 42 -3.99 -6.34 2.14
CA ILE A 42 -3.12 -6.72 3.26
C ILE A 42 -3.86 -6.56 4.59
N VAL A 43 -4.50 -5.42 4.80
CA VAL A 43 -5.21 -5.12 6.06
C VAL A 43 -6.43 -6.04 6.22
N THR A 44 -7.22 -6.20 5.15
CA THR A 44 -8.39 -7.09 5.13
C THR A 44 -7.99 -8.53 5.50
N ILE A 45 -6.96 -9.09 4.87
CA ILE A 45 -6.48 -10.45 5.16
C ILE A 45 -5.96 -10.53 6.60
N THR A 46 -5.17 -9.55 7.04
CA THR A 46 -4.60 -9.53 8.41
C THR A 46 -5.70 -9.53 9.46
N ARG A 47 -6.70 -8.65 9.31
CA ARG A 47 -7.81 -8.51 10.26
C ARG A 47 -8.64 -9.79 10.36
N ASN A 48 -9.06 -10.34 9.22
CA ASN A 48 -9.90 -11.53 9.19
C ASN A 48 -9.17 -12.78 9.71
N ILE A 49 -7.87 -12.93 9.43
CA ILE A 49 -7.09 -14.03 10.00
C ILE A 49 -6.99 -13.91 11.53
N SER A 50 -6.79 -12.70 12.06
CA SER A 50 -6.77 -12.46 13.51
C SER A 50 -8.13 -12.78 14.13
N LEU A 51 -9.24 -12.31 13.53
CA LEU A 51 -10.60 -12.61 14.00
C LEU A 51 -10.87 -14.11 14.09
N VAL A 52 -10.56 -14.86 13.03
CA VAL A 52 -10.74 -16.32 13.06
C VAL A 52 -9.87 -16.97 14.14
N GLY A 53 -8.62 -16.50 14.30
CA GLY A 53 -7.73 -16.99 15.35
C GLY A 53 -8.26 -16.74 16.76
N ASP A 54 -8.75 -15.52 17.03
CA ASP A 54 -9.23 -15.08 18.35
C ASP A 54 -10.58 -15.72 18.73
N HIS A 55 -11.38 -16.10 17.74
CA HIS A 55 -12.73 -16.65 17.90
C HIS A 55 -12.87 -18.09 17.37
N SER A 56 -11.78 -18.85 17.40
CA SER A 56 -11.71 -20.24 16.92
C SER A 56 -12.37 -21.26 17.87
N GLY A 57 -12.73 -20.85 19.10
CA GLY A 57 -13.33 -21.74 20.09
C GLY A 57 -12.36 -22.87 20.51
N PRO A 58 -12.86 -24.09 20.80
CA PRO A 58 -12.02 -25.23 21.17
C PRO A 58 -11.31 -25.89 19.96
N ASP A 59 -11.57 -25.44 18.73
CA ASP A 59 -10.91 -25.97 17.54
C ASP A 59 -9.48 -25.41 17.41
N GLU A 60 -8.52 -26.15 17.96
CA GLU A 60 -7.11 -25.82 17.92
C GLU A 60 -6.54 -25.77 16.48
N GLU A 61 -7.11 -26.51 15.53
CA GLU A 61 -6.66 -26.49 14.15
C GLU A 61 -7.08 -25.19 13.44
N LEU A 62 -8.32 -24.75 13.68
CA LEU A 62 -8.86 -23.48 13.22
C LEU A 62 -8.19 -22.27 13.90
N LYS A 63 -7.59 -22.47 15.09
CA LYS A 63 -6.77 -21.46 15.76
C LYS A 63 -5.35 -21.38 15.19
N TYR A 64 -4.64 -22.51 15.13
CA TYR A 64 -3.20 -22.52 14.88
C TYR A 64 -2.85 -22.27 13.40
N LYS A 65 -3.61 -22.84 12.46
CA LYS A 65 -3.32 -22.69 11.03
C LYS A 65 -3.39 -21.23 10.57
N PRO A 66 -4.44 -20.44 10.88
CA PRO A 66 -4.50 -19.03 10.51
C PRO A 66 -3.40 -18.21 11.19
N LEU A 67 -3.15 -18.43 12.48
CA LEU A 67 -2.08 -17.73 13.21
C LEU A 67 -0.69 -18.00 12.63
N THR A 68 -0.44 -19.21 12.13
CA THR A 68 0.80 -19.53 11.41
C THR A 68 0.93 -18.72 10.11
N LYS A 69 -0.17 -18.55 9.36
CA LYS A 69 -0.19 -17.69 8.16
C LYS A 69 -0.01 -16.21 8.52
N LEU A 70 -0.60 -15.77 9.63
CA LEU A 70 -0.41 -14.43 10.18
C LEU A 70 1.05 -14.17 10.55
N GLY A 71 1.73 -15.14 11.16
CA GLY A 71 3.16 -15.05 11.48
C GLY A 71 4.02 -14.84 10.24
N LYS A 72 3.73 -15.55 9.14
CA LYS A 72 4.40 -15.33 7.85
C LYS A 72 4.10 -13.94 7.29
N LEU A 73 2.85 -13.49 7.35
CA LEU A 73 2.48 -12.15 6.89
C LEU A 73 3.20 -11.06 7.69
N LYS A 74 3.18 -11.13 9.03
CA LYS A 74 3.89 -10.22 9.94
C LYS A 74 5.41 -10.22 9.70
N LYS A 75 5.99 -11.34 9.24
CA LYS A 75 7.43 -11.38 8.90
C LYS A 75 7.79 -10.46 7.73
N TYR A 76 6.93 -10.33 6.73
CA TYR A 76 7.21 -9.57 5.50
C TYR A 76 6.55 -8.18 5.48
N TRP A 77 5.45 -8.00 6.22
CA TRP A 77 4.60 -6.81 6.18
C TRP A 77 4.46 -6.16 7.56
N ASN A 78 5.56 -6.08 8.32
CA ASN A 78 5.60 -5.36 9.59
C ASN A 78 6.15 -3.94 9.40
N PRO A 79 5.34 -2.88 9.57
CA PRO A 79 5.78 -1.50 9.40
C PRO A 79 6.71 -1.01 10.53
N PHE A 80 6.78 -1.74 11.64
CA PHE A 80 7.59 -1.43 12.83
C PHE A 80 8.89 -2.23 12.91
N TYR A 81 9.13 -3.14 11.95
CA TYR A 81 10.36 -3.92 11.96
C TYR A 81 11.59 -3.02 11.81
N VAL A 82 12.56 -3.19 12.72
CA VAL A 82 13.87 -2.53 12.68
C VAL A 82 14.92 -3.61 12.46
N PRO A 83 15.68 -3.57 11.34
CA PRO A 83 16.75 -4.52 11.08
C PRO A 83 17.79 -4.51 12.21
N LYS A 84 18.14 -5.71 12.70
CA LYS A 84 19.27 -5.86 13.65
C LYS A 84 20.56 -6.09 12.86
N PRO A 85 21.70 -5.47 13.23
CA PRO A 85 22.96 -5.59 12.50
C PRO A 85 23.47 -7.04 12.34
N ALA A 86 23.16 -7.91 13.30
CA ALA A 86 23.60 -9.30 13.32
C ALA A 86 22.69 -10.26 12.53
N ASP A 87 21.54 -9.79 12.05
CA ASP A 87 20.55 -10.65 11.40
C ASP A 87 20.73 -10.62 9.87
N ARG A 88 21.43 -11.63 9.34
CA ARG A 88 21.59 -11.87 7.89
C ARG A 88 20.35 -12.48 7.23
N SER A 89 19.29 -12.74 7.99
CA SER A 89 17.98 -13.06 7.42
C SER A 89 17.59 -11.94 6.45
N LYS A 90 17.13 -12.29 5.25
CA LYS A 90 16.47 -11.35 4.33
C LYS A 90 15.20 -10.84 5.00
N ASN A 91 15.34 -9.91 5.93
CA ASN A 91 14.25 -9.31 6.65
C ASN A 91 13.69 -8.19 5.79
N CYS A 92 12.50 -8.44 5.25
CA CYS A 92 11.81 -7.48 4.39
C CYS A 92 11.26 -6.37 5.28
N VAL A 93 11.98 -5.24 5.36
CA VAL A 93 11.41 -4.00 5.85
C VAL A 93 10.22 -3.65 4.96
N MET A 94 9.02 -3.53 5.53
CA MET A 94 7.85 -3.14 4.76
C MET A 94 8.07 -1.75 4.17
N ASN A 95 7.92 -1.64 2.84
CA ASN A 95 7.93 -0.35 2.18
C ASN A 95 6.63 0.41 2.48
N LYS A 96 6.74 1.49 3.26
CA LYS A 96 5.60 2.32 3.68
C LYS A 96 4.96 3.09 2.52
N LEU A 97 5.62 3.17 1.37
CA LEU A 97 5.00 3.72 0.15
C LEU A 97 3.75 2.94 -0.29
N VAL A 98 3.61 1.68 0.11
CA VAL A 98 2.37 0.91 -0.12
C VAL A 98 1.18 1.55 0.61
N ILE A 99 1.39 2.11 1.80
CA ILE A 99 0.37 2.87 2.53
C ILE A 99 0.13 4.21 1.84
N VAL A 100 1.21 4.92 1.48
CA VAL A 100 1.13 6.22 0.77
C VAL A 100 0.35 6.11 -0.54
N ALA A 101 0.53 5.03 -1.30
CA ALA A 101 -0.22 4.78 -2.54
C ALA A 101 -1.73 4.71 -2.31
N SER A 102 -2.18 4.17 -1.17
CA SER A 102 -3.60 4.18 -0.81
C SER A 102 -4.12 5.57 -0.42
N ILE A 103 -3.25 6.46 0.08
CA ILE A 103 -3.58 7.84 0.45
C ILE A 103 -3.67 8.73 -0.78
N PHE A 104 -2.86 8.46 -1.81
CA PHE A 104 -2.93 9.16 -3.09
C PHE A 104 -4.17 8.81 -3.92
N ASP A 105 -4.96 7.80 -3.53
CA ASP A 105 -6.31 7.63 -4.08
C ASP A 105 -7.21 8.78 -3.59
N PRO A 106 -7.67 9.68 -4.49
CA PRO A 106 -8.45 10.86 -4.10
C PRO A 106 -9.77 10.53 -3.40
N ARG A 107 -10.30 9.31 -3.60
CA ARG A 107 -11.54 8.84 -2.96
C ARG A 107 -11.33 8.48 -1.49
N LYS A 108 -10.11 8.06 -1.13
CA LYS A 108 -9.77 7.48 0.16
C LYS A 108 -9.02 8.46 1.07
N LYS A 109 -8.01 9.14 0.52
CA LYS A 109 -7.13 10.08 1.23
C LYS A 109 -6.54 9.46 2.50
N MET A 110 -6.11 10.30 3.45
CA MET A 110 -5.56 9.85 4.74
C MET A 110 -6.56 9.05 5.57
N GLN A 111 -7.86 9.32 5.45
CA GLN A 111 -8.90 8.72 6.29
C GLN A 111 -8.95 7.19 6.18
N PHE A 112 -8.74 6.65 4.98
CA PHE A 112 -8.65 5.20 4.78
C PHE A 112 -7.46 4.59 5.52
N ALA A 113 -6.29 5.24 5.49
CA ALA A 113 -5.12 4.76 6.22
C ALA A 113 -5.37 4.75 7.74
N LEU A 114 -6.05 5.78 8.27
CA LEU A 114 -6.43 5.85 9.68
C LEU A 114 -7.42 4.73 10.07
N LEU A 115 -8.42 4.44 9.23
CA LEU A 115 -9.30 3.29 9.43
C LEU A 115 -8.48 2.00 9.49
N CYS A 116 -7.56 1.78 8.55
CA CYS A 116 -6.71 0.59 8.56
C CYS A 116 -5.86 0.47 9.83
N PHE A 117 -5.33 1.59 10.35
CA PHE A 117 -4.56 1.58 11.60
C PHE A 117 -5.43 1.22 12.81
N ASP A 118 -6.65 1.76 12.86
CA ASP A 118 -7.64 1.45 13.89
C ASP A 118 -7.98 -0.05 13.88
N MET A 119 -8.27 -0.61 12.70
CA MET A 119 -8.62 -2.03 12.55
C MET A 119 -7.48 -2.98 12.89
N LEU A 120 -6.22 -2.58 12.71
CA LEU A 120 -5.05 -3.41 12.98
C LEU A 120 -4.52 -3.31 14.40
N TYR A 121 -4.55 -2.11 14.98
CA TYR A 121 -3.83 -1.80 16.22
C TYR A 121 -4.75 -1.23 17.31
N GLY A 122 -5.97 -0.85 16.95
CA GLY A 122 -6.91 -0.14 17.81
C GLY A 122 -6.70 1.37 17.76
N LYS A 123 -7.83 2.09 17.80
CA LYS A 123 -7.87 3.55 17.91
C LYS A 123 -7.01 4.04 19.08
N ASP A 124 -6.28 5.12 18.84
CA ASP A 124 -5.43 5.80 19.83
C ASP A 124 -4.27 4.98 20.43
N SER A 125 -4.02 3.77 19.93
CA SER A 125 -2.84 2.97 20.28
C SER A 125 -1.53 3.69 19.94
N LEU A 126 -0.44 3.28 20.60
CA LEU A 126 0.89 3.82 20.32
C LEU A 126 1.31 3.50 18.88
N GLU A 127 1.04 2.28 18.42
CA GLU A 127 1.29 1.79 17.07
C GLU A 127 0.55 2.62 16.02
N TYR A 128 -0.73 2.91 16.27
CA TYR A 128 -1.54 3.80 15.42
C TYR A 128 -0.86 5.17 15.26
N LYS A 129 -0.52 5.81 16.38
CA LYS A 129 0.04 7.18 16.38
C LYS A 129 1.41 7.21 15.71
N LEU A 130 2.27 6.26 16.06
CA LEU A 130 3.61 6.13 15.49
C LEU A 130 3.56 5.90 13.97
N LEU A 131 2.66 5.04 13.49
CA LEU A 131 2.54 4.77 12.07
C LEU A 131 1.97 5.97 11.31
N HIS A 132 0.96 6.63 11.88
CA HIS A 132 0.41 7.88 11.34
C HIS A 132 1.48 8.96 11.19
N GLU A 133 2.27 9.21 12.23
CA GLU A 133 3.37 10.19 12.18
C GLU A 133 4.41 9.83 11.13
N LYS A 134 4.81 8.56 11.04
CA LYS A 134 5.78 8.09 10.03
C LYS A 134 5.27 8.30 8.60
N VAL A 135 4.01 7.95 8.33
CA VAL A 135 3.42 8.12 6.99
C VAL A 135 3.24 9.60 6.66
N LEU A 136 2.82 10.41 7.62
CA LEU A 136 2.75 11.86 7.45
C LEU A 136 4.13 12.49 7.18
N GLY A 137 5.17 12.00 7.85
CA GLY A 137 6.55 12.39 7.60
C GLY A 137 7.00 12.09 6.18
N ILE A 138 6.68 10.91 5.65
CA ILE A 138 6.97 10.55 4.25
C ILE A 138 6.23 11.47 3.28
N LEU A 139 4.96 11.75 3.51
CA LEU A 139 4.18 12.67 2.67
C LEU A 139 4.77 14.09 2.65
N ARG A 140 5.24 14.59 3.79
CA ARG A 140 5.93 15.88 3.88
C ARG A 140 7.23 15.87 3.09
N GLN A 141 8.05 14.83 3.25
CA GLN A 141 9.29 14.68 2.48
C GLN A 141 9.03 14.65 0.97
N LEU A 142 8.03 13.88 0.52
CA LEU A 142 7.62 13.84 -0.89
C LEU A 142 7.16 15.21 -1.40
N PHE A 143 6.40 15.95 -0.58
CA PHE A 143 5.95 17.30 -0.90
C PHE A 143 7.12 18.30 -1.00
N ASP A 144 8.06 18.25 -0.05
CA ASP A 144 9.24 19.10 -0.04
C ASP A 144 10.11 18.84 -1.27
N GLU A 145 10.39 17.56 -1.58
CA GLU A 145 11.12 17.16 -2.78
C GLU A 145 10.44 17.68 -4.06
N TYR A 146 9.13 17.45 -4.20
CA TYR A 146 8.36 17.95 -5.34
C TYR A 146 8.43 19.48 -5.46
N SER A 147 8.26 20.20 -4.36
CA SER A 147 8.25 21.67 -4.31
C SER A 147 9.62 22.27 -4.65
N THR A 148 10.71 21.60 -4.26
CA THR A 148 12.07 22.04 -4.61
C THR A 148 12.37 21.88 -6.11
N LEU A 149 11.86 20.82 -6.74
CA LEU A 149 12.04 20.58 -8.18
C LEU A 149 11.27 21.61 -9.02
N THR A 150 10.03 21.91 -8.63
CA THR A 150 9.22 22.93 -9.32
C THR A 150 9.83 24.32 -9.18
N SER A 151 10.38 24.64 -8.01
CA SER A 151 11.03 25.94 -7.76
C SER A 151 12.33 26.11 -8.57
N LYS A 152 13.15 25.06 -8.69
CA LYS A 152 14.39 25.06 -9.49
C LYS A 152 14.14 25.18 -11.00
N SER A 153 13.00 24.69 -11.49
CA SER A 153 12.63 24.81 -12.91
C SER A 153 12.33 26.24 -13.35
N THR A 154 12.12 27.17 -12.42
CA THR A 154 11.78 28.58 -12.71
C THR A 154 13.01 29.47 -13.00
N THR A 155 14.23 28.96 -12.82
CA THR A 155 15.48 29.74 -13.05
C THR A 155 16.20 29.44 -14.36
N SER A 156 15.60 28.66 -15.27
CA SER A 156 16.12 28.42 -16.62
C SER A 156 15.04 28.70 -17.66
N GLY A 157 15.30 29.73 -18.49
CA GLY A 157 14.47 30.30 -19.56
C GLY A 157 13.35 29.46 -20.16
N VAL A 158 12.18 30.11 -20.25
CA VAL A 158 11.01 29.87 -21.11
C VAL A 158 11.10 28.72 -22.12
N SER A 159 10.17 27.77 -21.99
CA SER A 159 9.41 27.23 -23.12
C SER A 159 8.06 26.72 -22.62
N ASN A 160 7.02 27.47 -22.99
CA ASN A 160 5.63 27.17 -22.72
C ASN A 160 5.23 25.93 -23.56
N SER A 161 5.24 24.73 -22.97
CA SER A 161 4.59 23.58 -23.59
C SER A 161 3.13 23.59 -23.19
N GLN A 162 2.33 24.22 -24.05
CA GLN A 162 0.88 24.06 -24.08
C GLN A 162 0.58 22.55 -24.15
N GLY A 163 0.23 21.96 -23.00
CA GLY A 163 -0.27 20.60 -22.93
C GLY A 163 -1.54 20.53 -23.78
N LYS A 164 -1.44 19.91 -24.96
CA LYS A 164 -2.61 19.58 -25.77
C LYS A 164 -3.54 18.76 -24.89
N ARG A 165 -4.71 19.34 -24.62
CA ARG A 165 -5.85 18.71 -23.97
C ARG A 165 -6.33 17.59 -24.89
N ALA A 166 -5.81 16.37 -24.71
CA ALA A 166 -6.44 15.19 -25.23
C ALA A 166 -7.76 15.03 -24.49
N SER A 167 -8.87 15.34 -25.17
CA SER A 167 -10.18 14.86 -24.75
C SER A 167 -10.14 13.35 -24.89
N SER A 168 -9.83 12.67 -23.78
CA SER A 168 -10.00 11.23 -23.65
C SER A 168 -11.38 11.01 -23.08
N SER A 169 -12.25 10.44 -23.93
CA SER A 169 -13.58 9.98 -23.57
C SER A 169 -13.53 9.13 -22.31
N HIS A 170 -14.45 9.42 -21.41
CA HIS A 170 -14.76 8.67 -20.22
C HIS A 170 -14.99 7.18 -20.57
N SER A 171 -13.96 6.35 -20.51
CA SER A 171 -14.11 4.93 -20.26
C SER A 171 -13.82 4.73 -18.79
N GLN A 172 -14.88 4.85 -18.00
CA GLN A 172 -14.95 4.20 -16.70
C GLN A 172 -14.76 2.70 -16.97
N ASP A 173 -13.52 2.23 -16.94
CA ASP A 173 -13.29 0.83 -16.61
C ASP A 173 -13.59 0.72 -15.12
N GLU A 174 -14.89 0.66 -14.84
CA GLU A 174 -15.41 -0.02 -13.67
C GLU A 174 -14.89 -1.46 -13.76
N VAL A 175 -13.66 -1.68 -13.26
CA VAL A 175 -13.43 -2.90 -12.49
C VAL A 175 -14.39 -2.74 -11.32
N LYS A 176 -15.64 -3.17 -11.55
CA LYS A 176 -16.72 -3.25 -10.59
C LYS A 176 -16.04 -3.63 -9.29
N ALA A 177 -16.09 -2.73 -8.31
CA ALA A 177 -15.96 -3.17 -6.94
C ALA A 177 -17.09 -4.19 -6.84
N GLU A 178 -16.75 -5.46 -7.03
CA GLU A 178 -17.67 -6.54 -6.78
C GLU A 178 -18.04 -6.29 -5.32
N VAL A 179 -19.26 -5.77 -5.10
CA VAL A 179 -19.77 -5.52 -3.77
C VAL A 179 -19.64 -6.87 -3.10
N CYS A 180 -18.61 -6.99 -2.28
CA CYS A 180 -18.16 -8.27 -1.80
C CYS A 180 -19.26 -8.69 -0.85
N ARG A 181 -20.12 -9.61 -1.32
CA ARG A 181 -21.28 -10.08 -0.56
C ARG A 181 -20.77 -10.44 0.83
N GLU A 182 -21.47 -9.98 1.84
CA GLU A 182 -21.19 -10.31 3.23
C GLU A 182 -20.98 -11.83 3.33
N LYS A 183 -19.72 -12.22 3.57
CA LYS A 183 -19.33 -13.62 3.70
C LYS A 183 -19.24 -13.89 5.18
N THR A 184 -20.20 -14.61 5.72
CA THR A 184 -20.09 -15.17 7.06
C THR A 184 -19.23 -16.43 7.00
N PHE A 185 -18.22 -16.48 7.88
CA PHE A 185 -17.43 -17.68 8.12
C PHE A 185 -18.29 -18.76 8.78
N ALA A 186 -17.87 -20.02 8.69
CA ALA A 186 -18.59 -21.16 9.26
C ALA A 186 -18.81 -21.08 10.79
N ASN A 187 -18.02 -20.27 11.49
CA ASN A 187 -18.14 -19.99 12.92
C ASN A 187 -19.04 -18.77 13.23
N GLY A 188 -19.79 -18.26 12.25
CA GLY A 188 -20.73 -17.14 12.42
C GLY A 188 -20.07 -15.75 12.41
N LEU A 189 -18.75 -15.65 12.29
CA LEU A 189 -18.06 -14.37 12.17
C LEU A 189 -18.25 -13.78 10.77
N GLY A 190 -18.56 -12.49 10.69
CA GLY A 190 -18.60 -11.77 9.42
C GLY A 190 -17.19 -11.50 8.86
N TYR A 191 -17.03 -11.66 7.54
CA TYR A 191 -15.83 -11.22 6.83
C TYR A 191 -15.80 -9.69 6.73
N GLU A 192 -14.82 -9.06 7.40
CA GLU A 192 -14.68 -7.62 7.45
C GLU A 192 -13.80 -7.12 6.29
N ARG A 193 -14.41 -6.55 5.25
CA ARG A 193 -13.67 -5.93 4.13
C ARG A 193 -13.45 -4.44 4.38
N MET A 194 -12.19 -3.98 4.32
CA MET A 194 -11.87 -2.58 4.69
C MET A 194 -12.51 -1.55 3.76
N ASP A 195 -12.66 -1.84 2.46
CA ASP A 195 -13.40 -0.96 1.54
C ASP A 195 -14.87 -0.78 1.98
N ASN A 196 -15.56 -1.88 2.35
CA ASN A 196 -16.95 -1.80 2.80
C ASN A 196 -17.06 -0.98 4.10
N LEU A 197 -16.19 -1.27 5.07
CA LEU A 197 -16.13 -0.52 6.33
C LEU A 197 -15.80 0.97 6.12
N PHE A 198 -15.02 1.28 5.10
CA PHE A 198 -14.71 2.66 4.75
C PHE A 198 -15.92 3.38 4.17
N GLU A 199 -16.63 2.75 3.22
CA GLU A 199 -17.87 3.32 2.66
C GLU A 199 -18.94 3.51 3.73
N GLU A 200 -19.10 2.54 4.65
CA GLU A 200 -20.00 2.67 5.80
C GLU A 200 -19.60 3.85 6.70
N ARG A 201 -18.30 4.05 6.96
CA ARG A 201 -17.82 5.22 7.71
C ARG A 201 -18.09 6.54 7.01
N LEU A 202 -17.99 6.58 5.68
CA LEU A 202 -18.31 7.77 4.91
C LEU A 202 -19.80 8.09 4.93
N GLN A 203 -20.68 7.09 5.01
CA GLN A 203 -22.12 7.27 5.13
C GLN A 203 -22.56 7.78 6.51
N GLN A 204 -21.74 7.57 7.55
CA GLN A 204 -22.02 7.98 8.93
C GLN A 204 -21.46 9.37 9.29
N ALA A 205 -20.69 10.01 8.40
CA ALA A 205 -20.02 11.30 8.61
C ALA A 205 -20.78 12.45 7.93
#